data_AF-A0AAD5Q5A6-F1
#
_entry.id   AF-A0AAD5Q5A6-F1
#
_cell.length_a   1.000
_cell.length_b   1.000
_cell.length_c   1.000
_cell.angle_alpha   90.00
_cell.angle_beta   90.00
_cell.angle_gamma   90.00
#
_symmetry.space_group_name_H-M   'P 1'
#
loop_
_entity.id
_entity.type
_entity.pdbx_description
1 polymer ?
#
loop_
_entity_poly.entity_id
_entity_poly.type
_entity_poly.pdbx_seq_one_letter_code
_entity_poly.pdbx_strand_id
1 'polypeptide(L)'
;MVFAAVKSVLAVVTLAAATTAAQEVKLSTFSFDGKTLSGAVSVQNLAFNKVVNVIYANGANKWGNTCAATYKSGPDAGNKEAWSFACPIKADGVSQFYIEYKVNGKTYYDNNGAEGMNFQVATGAAAATGFQPDIDEYFAKGGETLKQLLLANVSPKVAGALPGVVIAATASEANNYIYHWRLRIKSDRTPSPPSNASLDERAMEPSQQKRKRSTYEARKIEIQELQQDLQLLQSQLLELQRTRRQQDDDDEPTLAQSLARHEQLSVDVARTDRLLASLGSALFRHQTDTLRSPMHTFVHLSASPDARIQALLALHPIKIRQGVGAILDRMACLDLTRDSRQIHEFESPDGDWIVSILDLTRFHGVTDVRSVHEANVQQHRWQEITVSEALGIVSVVESELEAAESGVQQTTQCHFLTSLGAGVQKEHNLVTFAEFSAASEQLAGPHSVFMLDFVDEDDESPYRPHERLREDVTAVNFAVNANTLDPTAPSDVIFARLAFMKLHKSQCATPPALVQHARDIIVPWGRTLLSDLKQRLGVSS
;
A
#
# COMPACT_ATOMS: atom_id res chain seq x y z
N MET A 1 -52.27 16.77 -27.43
CA MET A 1 -51.47 18.01 -27.32
C MET A 1 -50.12 17.60 -26.76
N VAL A 2 -48.96 17.71 -27.41
CA VAL A 2 -48.54 18.17 -28.75
C VAL A 2 -47.26 17.38 -29.06
N PHE A 3 -47.18 16.84 -30.27
CA PHE A 3 -45.99 16.25 -30.90
C PHE A 3 -44.95 17.34 -31.26
N ALA A 4 -43.65 17.04 -31.10
CA ALA A 4 -42.47 17.48 -31.90
C ALA A 4 -41.21 17.50 -31.00
N ALA A 5 -40.01 17.05 -31.36
CA ALA A 5 -39.47 16.53 -32.62
C ALA A 5 -38.22 15.67 -32.34
N VAL A 6 -38.05 14.64 -33.15
CA VAL A 6 -36.81 13.87 -33.35
C VAL A 6 -35.87 14.67 -34.26
N LYS A 7 -34.58 14.79 -33.92
CA LYS A 7 -33.43 14.76 -34.85
C LYS A 7 -32.07 14.75 -34.11
N SER A 8 -31.48 13.56 -34.09
CA SER A 8 -30.05 13.18 -34.19
C SER A 8 -28.96 14.13 -33.66
N VAL A 9 -28.14 13.64 -32.71
CA VAL A 9 -26.67 13.51 -32.87
C VAL A 9 -26.18 12.28 -32.10
N LEU A 10 -25.48 11.41 -32.82
CA LEU A 10 -24.66 10.30 -32.36
C LEU A 10 -23.36 10.85 -31.72
N ALA A 11 -23.09 10.62 -30.43
CA ALA A 11 -21.71 10.65 -29.90
C ALA A 11 -21.61 10.08 -28.47
N VAL A 12 -20.94 8.92 -28.39
CA VAL A 12 -19.92 8.57 -27.39
C VAL A 12 -20.34 8.47 -25.92
N VAL A 13 -20.44 7.22 -25.47
CA VAL A 13 -20.15 6.79 -24.09
C VAL A 13 -18.80 7.37 -23.69
N THR A 14 -18.78 8.35 -22.78
CA THR A 14 -17.59 8.67 -22.00
C THR A 14 -17.80 8.12 -20.60
N LEU A 15 -17.10 7.02 -20.32
CA LEU A 15 -16.74 6.67 -18.95
C LEU A 15 -16.15 7.94 -18.32
N ALA A 16 -16.75 8.40 -17.22
CA ALA A 16 -16.07 9.28 -16.29
C ALA A 16 -14.98 8.46 -15.57
N ALA A 17 -13.89 8.17 -16.27
CA ALA A 17 -12.61 8.07 -15.62
C ALA A 17 -12.32 9.47 -15.09
N ALA A 18 -12.24 9.62 -13.77
CA ALA A 18 -11.56 10.76 -13.19
C ALA A 18 -10.09 10.66 -13.61
N THR A 19 -9.77 11.13 -14.81
CA THR A 19 -8.42 11.46 -15.21
C THR A 19 -7.99 12.59 -14.31
N THR A 20 -7.22 12.27 -13.27
CA THR A 20 -6.36 13.24 -12.61
C THR A 20 -5.61 13.97 -13.71
N ALA A 21 -5.90 15.27 -13.89
CA ALA A 21 -5.17 16.08 -14.85
C ALA A 21 -3.67 15.90 -14.57
N ALA A 22 -2.92 15.44 -15.56
CA ALA A 22 -1.50 15.19 -15.41
C ALA A 22 -0.80 16.53 -15.20
N GLN A 23 -0.53 16.89 -13.94
CA GLN A 23 0.20 18.10 -13.59
C GLN A 23 1.62 18.01 -14.19
N GLU A 24 1.96 18.90 -15.11
CA GLU A 24 3.18 18.83 -15.94
C GLU A 24 4.47 19.08 -15.15
N VAL A 25 4.36 19.75 -14.00
CA VAL A 25 5.45 19.95 -13.04
C VAL A 25 4.88 19.91 -11.63
N LYS A 26 5.57 19.22 -10.71
CA LYS A 26 5.18 19.14 -9.31
C LYS A 26 6.40 19.08 -8.39
N LEU A 27 6.42 19.91 -7.35
CA LEU A 27 7.38 19.83 -6.28
C LEU A 27 7.09 18.57 -5.44
N SER A 28 8.12 17.76 -5.21
CA SER A 28 8.02 16.56 -4.39
C SER A 28 8.37 16.86 -2.94
N THR A 29 9.52 17.50 -2.72
CA THR A 29 10.05 17.85 -1.39
C THR A 29 10.93 19.09 -1.49
N PHE A 30 11.08 19.82 -0.38
CA PHE A 30 12.07 20.89 -0.25
C PHE A 30 12.56 21.03 1.20
N SER A 31 13.72 21.64 1.38
CA SER A 31 14.31 21.99 2.67
C SER A 31 15.11 23.29 2.57
N PHE A 32 15.24 24.01 3.68
CA PHE A 32 16.05 25.22 3.78
C PHE A 32 16.91 25.16 5.05
N ASP A 33 18.23 25.20 4.90
CA ASP A 33 19.19 25.10 6.00
C ASP A 33 19.66 26.48 6.53
N GLY A 34 18.99 27.57 6.11
CA GLY A 34 19.39 28.95 6.39
C GLY A 34 20.32 29.57 5.34
N LYS A 35 20.93 28.77 4.46
CA LYS A 35 21.83 29.23 3.38
C LYS A 35 21.45 28.71 2.00
N THR A 36 20.87 27.52 1.91
CA THR A 36 20.58 26.83 0.66
C THR A 36 19.15 26.29 0.70
N LEU A 37 18.34 26.72 -0.26
CA LEU A 37 17.02 26.13 -0.51
C LEU A 37 17.20 24.97 -1.48
N SER A 38 16.95 23.73 -1.04
CA SER A 38 17.14 22.52 -1.84
C SER A 38 15.83 21.75 -1.98
N GLY A 39 15.68 20.95 -3.04
CA GLY A 39 14.46 20.16 -3.22
C GLY A 39 14.45 19.30 -4.47
N ALA A 40 13.41 18.48 -4.57
CA ALA A 40 13.17 17.55 -5.67
C ALA A 40 11.86 17.91 -6.41
N VAL A 41 11.89 17.80 -7.73
CA VAL A 41 10.79 18.18 -8.64
C VAL A 41 10.54 17.03 -9.62
N SER A 42 9.27 16.68 -9.82
CA SER A 42 8.81 15.76 -10.87
C SER A 42 8.34 16.57 -12.08
N VAL A 43 8.82 16.23 -13.27
CA VAL A 43 8.53 16.96 -14.53
C VAL A 43 8.05 15.99 -15.60
N GLN A 44 6.94 16.29 -16.26
CA GLN A 44 6.45 15.50 -17.39
C GLN A 44 7.41 15.60 -18.58
N ASN A 45 7.84 14.46 -19.14
CA ASN A 45 8.76 14.46 -20.27
C ASN A 45 8.03 14.77 -21.60
N LEU A 46 7.82 16.06 -21.87
CA LEU A 46 7.13 16.54 -23.08
C LEU A 46 8.05 16.81 -24.28
N ALA A 47 9.34 17.06 -24.05
CA ALA A 47 10.38 17.18 -25.07
C ALA A 47 11.78 17.10 -24.46
N PHE A 48 12.80 16.88 -25.28
CA PHE A 48 14.19 16.80 -24.82
C PHE A 48 14.68 18.11 -24.17
N ASN A 49 14.49 19.25 -24.83
CA ASN A 49 14.92 20.56 -24.31
C ASN A 49 13.92 21.08 -23.28
N LYS A 50 14.36 21.13 -22.02
CA LYS A 50 13.57 21.57 -20.87
C LYS A 50 14.33 22.61 -20.07
N VAL A 51 13.62 23.58 -19.52
CA VAL A 51 14.16 24.50 -18.50
C VAL A 51 13.25 24.43 -17.28
N VAL A 52 13.82 24.11 -16.12
CA VAL A 52 13.10 24.02 -14.85
C VAL A 52 13.74 25.01 -13.89
N ASN A 53 12.97 25.98 -13.43
CA ASN A 53 13.41 27.08 -12.59
C ASN A 53 12.66 27.08 -11.26
N VAL A 54 13.36 27.42 -10.19
CA VAL A 54 12.82 27.82 -8.90
C VAL A 54 12.81 29.35 -8.88
N ILE A 55 11.62 29.94 -8.81
CA ILE A 55 11.45 31.39 -8.68
C ILE A 55 11.09 31.67 -7.22
N TYR A 56 11.83 32.55 -6.55
CA TYR A 56 11.63 32.80 -5.13
C TYR A 56 11.61 34.30 -4.77
N ALA A 57 10.85 34.61 -3.72
CA ALA A 57 10.85 35.90 -3.04
C ALA A 57 11.85 35.88 -1.88
N ASN A 58 12.55 36.99 -1.68
CA ASN A 58 13.44 37.12 -0.53
C ASN A 58 12.66 37.23 0.80
N GLY A 59 13.35 37.29 1.94
CA GLY A 59 12.73 37.39 3.27
C GLY A 59 11.83 38.62 3.47
N ALA A 60 11.96 39.65 2.62
CA ALA A 60 11.08 40.82 2.59
C ALA A 60 9.93 40.71 1.58
N ASN A 61 9.61 39.49 1.11
CA ASN A 61 8.59 39.20 0.10
C ASN A 61 8.80 39.92 -1.25
N LYS A 62 10.06 40.23 -1.62
CA LYS A 62 10.38 40.79 -2.95
C LYS A 62 10.74 39.68 -3.93
N TRP A 63 9.90 39.53 -4.96
CA TRP A 63 10.12 38.60 -6.08
C TRP A 63 11.24 39.07 -7.02
N GLY A 64 11.88 38.13 -7.71
CA GLY A 64 12.86 38.42 -8.76
C GLY A 64 14.11 37.56 -8.74
N ASN A 65 14.22 36.60 -7.82
CA ASN A 65 15.34 35.66 -7.79
C ASN A 65 14.97 34.34 -8.48
N THR A 66 15.92 33.81 -9.26
CA THR A 66 15.76 32.58 -10.03
C THR A 66 16.94 31.65 -9.82
N CYS A 67 16.65 30.36 -9.73
CA CYS A 67 17.63 29.29 -9.60
C CYS A 67 17.23 28.13 -10.51
N ALA A 68 18.18 27.56 -11.26
CA ALA A 68 17.88 26.45 -12.16
C ALA A 68 17.90 25.11 -11.41
N ALA A 69 16.93 24.25 -11.70
CA ALA A 69 16.98 22.85 -11.32
C ALA A 69 17.81 22.05 -12.34
N THR A 70 18.31 20.90 -11.91
CA THR A 70 19.15 19.99 -12.69
C THR A 70 18.46 18.64 -12.84
N TYR A 71 18.53 18.07 -14.04
CA TYR A 71 18.05 16.72 -14.31
C TYR A 71 18.81 15.70 -13.46
N LYS A 72 18.09 14.70 -12.93
CA LYS A 72 18.66 13.59 -12.15
C LYS A 72 18.47 12.24 -12.83
N SER A 73 17.24 11.87 -13.16
CA SER A 73 16.91 10.55 -13.72
C SER A 73 15.54 10.54 -14.40
N GLY A 74 15.25 9.47 -15.13
CA GLY A 74 13.99 9.24 -15.85
C GLY A 74 14.16 9.12 -17.38
N PRO A 75 13.04 9.16 -18.13
CA PRO A 75 11.67 9.11 -17.65
C PRO A 75 11.33 7.78 -16.94
N ASP A 76 10.45 7.82 -15.94
CA ASP A 76 9.86 6.65 -15.28
C ASP A 76 8.71 6.02 -16.11
N ALA A 77 8.04 5.00 -15.56
CA ALA A 77 6.90 4.34 -16.21
C ALA A 77 5.70 5.27 -16.45
N GLY A 78 5.62 6.41 -15.76
CA GLY A 78 4.61 7.46 -15.95
C GLY A 78 5.04 8.58 -16.91
N ASN A 79 6.15 8.41 -17.63
CA ASN A 79 6.75 9.40 -18.51
C ASN A 79 7.17 10.70 -17.78
N LYS A 80 7.61 10.60 -16.51
CA LYS A 80 8.09 11.72 -15.70
C LYS A 80 9.59 11.61 -15.38
N GLU A 81 10.25 12.75 -15.32
CA GLU A 81 11.66 12.89 -14.97
C GLU A 81 11.82 13.46 -13.56
N ALA A 82 12.83 12.99 -12.85
CA ALA A 82 13.26 13.55 -11.57
C ALA A 82 14.29 14.66 -11.81
N TRP A 83 14.02 15.83 -11.24
CA TRP A 83 14.87 17.01 -11.22
C TRP A 83 15.15 17.42 -9.78
N SER A 84 16.27 18.10 -9.53
CA SER A 84 16.57 18.67 -8.21
C SER A 84 17.21 20.04 -8.32
N PHE A 85 16.99 20.88 -7.33
CA PHE A 85 17.64 22.18 -7.22
C PHE A 85 18.37 22.29 -5.87
N ALA A 86 19.40 23.13 -5.86
CA ALA A 86 20.10 23.58 -4.67
C ALA A 86 20.45 25.04 -4.90
N CYS A 87 19.64 25.93 -4.33
CA CYS A 87 19.66 27.36 -4.59
C CYS A 87 20.35 28.07 -3.44
N PRO A 88 21.56 28.62 -3.64
CA PRO A 88 22.21 29.46 -2.64
C PRO A 88 21.35 30.72 -2.41
N ILE A 89 20.89 30.90 -1.18
CA ILE A 89 20.08 32.03 -0.76
C ILE A 89 21.01 33.11 -0.23
N LYS A 90 20.81 34.33 -0.72
CA LYS A 90 21.58 35.51 -0.31
C LYS A 90 21.16 35.96 1.09
N ALA A 91 21.90 36.92 1.65
CA ALA A 91 21.67 37.42 3.00
C ALA A 91 20.27 38.03 3.23
N ASP A 92 19.55 38.38 2.18
CA ASP A 92 18.17 38.86 2.23
C ASP A 92 17.14 37.74 2.42
N GLY A 93 17.57 36.47 2.50
CA GLY A 93 16.75 35.32 2.89
C GLY A 93 15.78 34.86 1.80
N VAL A 94 14.89 33.95 2.17
CA VAL A 94 13.80 33.44 1.32
C VAL A 94 12.53 33.35 2.16
N SER A 95 11.40 33.76 1.58
CA SER A 95 10.08 33.70 2.24
C SER A 95 9.16 32.69 1.57
N GLN A 96 9.17 32.65 0.24
CA GLN A 96 8.31 31.78 -0.55
C GLN A 96 8.87 31.56 -1.96
N PHE A 97 8.46 30.47 -2.61
CA PHE A 97 8.89 30.14 -3.97
C PHE A 97 7.82 29.35 -4.74
N TYR A 98 8.02 29.23 -6.06
CA TYR A 98 7.25 28.34 -6.94
C TYR A 98 8.17 27.74 -8.01
N ILE A 99 7.69 26.69 -8.69
CA ILE A 99 8.43 26.04 -9.78
C ILE A 99 7.87 26.48 -11.13
N GLU A 100 8.76 26.84 -12.04
CA GLU A 100 8.47 27.15 -13.43
C GLU A 100 9.09 26.08 -14.34
N TYR A 101 8.29 25.51 -15.23
CA TYR A 101 8.74 24.54 -16.22
C TYR A 101 8.45 25.04 -17.64
N LYS A 102 9.51 25.22 -18.45
CA LYS A 102 9.42 25.63 -19.85
C LYS A 102 9.81 24.50 -20.80
N VAL A 103 8.92 24.20 -21.74
CA VAL A 103 9.10 23.17 -22.77
C VAL A 103 8.26 23.48 -24.00
N ASN A 104 8.80 23.26 -25.20
CA ASN A 104 8.10 23.50 -26.48
C ASN A 104 7.43 24.89 -26.59
N GLY A 105 8.05 25.93 -26.05
CA GLY A 105 7.51 27.29 -26.07
C GLY A 105 6.32 27.54 -25.14
N LYS A 106 5.94 26.56 -24.31
CA LYS A 106 4.93 26.69 -23.25
C LYS A 106 5.59 26.76 -21.87
N THR A 107 4.93 27.43 -20.93
CA THR A 107 5.34 27.53 -19.53
C THR A 107 4.25 26.95 -18.64
N TYR A 108 4.65 26.07 -17.73
CA TYR A 108 3.83 25.45 -16.70
C TYR A 108 4.35 25.86 -15.32
N TYR A 109 3.47 25.84 -14.31
CA TYR A 109 3.81 26.27 -12.97
C TYR A 109 3.33 25.26 -11.93
N ASP A 110 4.13 25.09 -10.89
CA ASP A 110 3.65 24.59 -9.61
C ASP A 110 3.78 25.70 -8.56
N ASN A 111 2.64 26.31 -8.25
CA ASN A 111 2.49 27.42 -7.32
C ASN A 111 1.64 27.02 -6.09
N ASN A 112 1.66 25.73 -5.73
CA ASN A 112 0.94 25.19 -4.57
C ASN A 112 -0.60 25.34 -4.67
N GLY A 113 -1.14 25.07 -5.86
CA GLY A 113 -2.59 24.87 -6.06
C GLY A 113 -3.43 26.09 -6.41
N ALA A 114 -2.91 27.32 -6.30
CA ALA A 114 -3.56 28.54 -6.80
C ALA A 114 -2.60 29.75 -6.84
N GLU A 115 -2.98 30.81 -7.57
CA GLU A 115 -2.26 32.08 -7.58
C GLU A 115 -2.13 32.66 -6.16
N GLY A 116 -0.90 32.97 -5.75
CA GLY A 116 -0.62 33.54 -4.42
C GLY A 116 -0.44 32.54 -3.28
N MET A 117 -0.66 31.23 -3.50
CA MET A 117 -0.45 30.23 -2.44
C MET A 117 1.04 29.97 -2.20
N ASN A 118 1.80 29.65 -3.26
CA ASN A 118 3.25 29.41 -3.26
C ASN A 118 3.74 28.43 -2.17
N PHE A 119 5.00 28.02 -2.23
CA PHE A 119 5.63 27.23 -1.17
C PHE A 119 6.26 28.16 -0.15
N GLN A 120 5.74 28.16 1.07
CA GLN A 120 6.20 29.02 2.16
C GLN A 120 7.46 28.41 2.80
N VAL A 121 8.49 29.24 3.01
CA VAL A 121 9.73 28.86 3.71
C VAL A 121 9.70 29.49 5.08
N ALA A 122 9.54 28.65 6.12
CA ALA A 122 9.51 29.14 7.50
C ALA A 122 10.85 29.76 7.90
N THR A 123 10.89 31.08 8.07
CA THR A 123 12.01 31.80 8.70
C THR A 123 11.93 31.58 10.21
N GLY A 124 12.36 30.41 10.68
CA GLY A 124 12.16 30.04 12.08
C GLY A 124 12.73 28.69 12.48
N ALA A 125 13.90 28.32 11.96
CA ALA A 125 14.77 27.39 12.65
C ALA A 125 15.98 28.21 13.09
N ALA A 126 16.14 28.42 14.40
CA ALA A 126 17.41 28.88 14.93
C ALA A 126 18.49 27.93 14.41
N ALA A 127 19.58 28.50 13.88
CA ALA A 127 20.71 27.71 13.42
C ALA A 127 21.12 26.78 14.58
N ALA A 128 21.09 25.47 14.35
CA ALA A 128 21.55 24.48 15.32
C ALA A 128 22.94 24.90 15.81
N THR A 129 23.02 25.29 17.08
CA THR A 129 24.27 25.81 17.68
C THR A 129 25.20 24.68 18.13
N GLY A 130 24.81 23.44 17.78
CA GLY A 130 25.46 22.21 18.17
C GLY A 130 24.55 21.42 19.10
N PHE A 131 24.81 20.12 19.20
CA PHE A 131 24.00 19.20 20.00
C PHE A 131 23.82 19.66 21.46
N GLN A 132 24.89 20.18 22.09
CA GLN A 132 24.85 20.52 23.51
C GLN A 132 24.00 21.77 23.81
N PRO A 133 24.19 22.91 23.12
CA PRO A 133 23.36 24.09 23.38
C PRO A 133 21.88 23.91 23.00
N ASP A 134 21.58 23.15 21.94
CA ASP A 134 20.20 22.90 21.49
C ASP A 134 19.44 22.02 22.51
N ILE A 135 20.15 21.06 23.13
CA ILE A 135 19.63 20.26 24.25
C ILE A 135 19.46 21.10 25.51
N ASP A 136 20.41 21.98 25.82
CA ASP A 136 20.34 22.83 27.01
C ASP A 136 19.16 23.82 26.92
N GLU A 137 18.88 24.38 25.74
CA GLU A 137 17.72 25.23 25.48
C GLU A 137 16.40 24.42 25.56
N TYR A 138 16.37 23.21 25.02
CA TYR A 138 15.23 22.31 25.10
C TYR A 138 14.89 21.94 26.56
N PHE A 139 15.91 21.60 27.37
CA PHE A 139 15.72 21.30 28.79
C PHE A 139 15.33 22.53 29.62
N ALA A 140 15.82 23.72 29.27
CA ALA A 140 15.39 24.96 29.93
C ALA A 140 13.89 25.25 29.72
N LYS A 141 13.30 24.81 28.61
CA LYS A 141 11.86 24.95 28.31
C LYS A 141 11.00 23.85 28.94
N GLY A 142 11.54 22.65 29.14
CA GLY A 142 10.81 21.46 29.59
C GLY A 142 10.61 21.32 31.12
N GLY A 143 11.28 22.15 31.92
CA GLY A 143 11.24 22.06 33.38
C GLY A 143 12.00 20.86 33.97
N GLU A 144 12.26 20.91 35.28
CA GLU A 144 13.14 19.95 35.99
C GLU A 144 12.67 18.49 35.87
N THR A 145 11.36 18.27 35.71
CA THR A 145 10.73 16.94 35.57
C THR A 145 11.04 16.29 34.23
N LEU A 146 10.99 17.04 33.12
CA LEU A 146 11.35 16.52 31.79
C LEU A 146 12.83 16.14 31.75
N LYS A 147 13.68 16.96 32.37
CA LYS A 147 15.12 16.70 32.51
C LYS A 147 15.39 15.44 33.34
N GLN A 148 14.66 15.20 34.43
CA GLN A 148 14.78 13.98 35.22
C GLN A 148 14.36 12.72 34.45
N LEU A 149 13.24 12.78 33.71
CA LEU A 149 12.74 11.66 32.92
C LEU A 149 13.66 11.30 31.75
N LEU A 150 14.27 12.32 31.11
CA LEU A 150 15.23 12.10 30.02
C LEU A 150 16.58 11.61 30.54
N LEU A 151 17.08 12.13 31.67
CA LEU A 151 18.32 11.63 32.29
C LEU A 151 18.17 10.20 32.83
N ALA A 152 16.98 9.82 33.30
CA ALA A 152 16.67 8.43 33.67
C ALA A 152 16.76 7.47 32.46
N ASN A 153 16.55 7.98 31.24
CA ASN A 153 16.65 7.21 30.00
C ASN A 153 18.05 7.20 29.36
N VAL A 154 18.97 8.09 29.77
CA VAL A 154 20.24 8.32 29.03
C VAL A 154 21.48 7.80 29.78
N SER A 155 21.42 7.51 31.09
CA SER A 155 22.60 7.02 31.81
C SER A 155 22.29 5.94 32.87
N PRO A 156 22.90 4.73 32.79
CA PRO A 156 22.65 3.63 33.72
C PRO A 156 23.27 3.83 35.12
N LYS A 157 23.83 5.02 35.43
CA LYS A 157 24.43 5.34 36.73
C LYS A 157 23.64 6.36 37.55
N VAL A 158 22.47 6.79 37.09
CA VAL A 158 21.55 7.63 37.87
C VAL A 158 20.56 6.72 38.61
N ALA A 159 20.29 7.02 39.89
CA ALA A 159 19.30 6.29 40.66
C ALA A 159 17.92 6.41 39.97
N GLY A 160 17.36 5.28 39.50
CA GLY A 160 16.07 5.23 38.79
C GLY A 160 16.12 4.90 37.30
N ALA A 161 17.30 4.60 36.72
CA ALA A 161 17.41 4.21 35.31
C ALA A 161 16.85 2.79 35.03
N LEU A 162 16.07 2.64 33.95
CA LEU A 162 15.55 1.35 33.47
C LEU A 162 16.56 0.64 32.54
N PRO A 163 16.63 -0.69 32.52
CA PRO A 163 17.57 -1.43 31.66
C PRO A 163 17.13 -1.44 30.19
N GLY A 164 17.92 -0.82 29.30
CA GLY A 164 17.70 -0.81 27.84
C GLY A 164 18.77 -0.01 27.09
N VAL A 165 18.99 -0.30 25.79
CA VAL A 165 19.95 0.40 24.92
C VAL A 165 19.28 1.61 24.27
N VAL A 166 19.93 2.78 24.35
CA VAL A 166 19.49 4.02 23.67
C VAL A 166 20.02 4.06 22.24
N ILE A 167 19.16 4.35 21.26
CA ILE A 167 19.55 4.84 19.94
C ILE A 167 18.98 6.25 19.78
N ALA A 168 19.85 7.25 19.68
CA ALA A 168 19.46 8.58 19.23
C ALA A 168 19.49 8.61 17.70
N ALA A 169 18.33 8.78 17.07
CA ALA A 169 18.26 9.15 15.66
C ALA A 169 18.41 10.67 15.54
N THR A 170 19.29 11.14 14.65
CA THR A 170 19.32 12.54 14.25
C THR A 170 18.32 12.78 13.13
N ALA A 171 17.76 13.99 13.05
CA ALA A 171 16.75 14.41 12.08
C ALA A 171 17.21 14.45 10.60
N SER A 172 18.37 13.87 10.28
CA SER A 172 18.83 13.70 8.90
C SER A 172 18.88 12.21 8.60
N GLU A 173 18.18 11.77 7.54
CA GLU A 173 18.15 10.41 6.99
C GLU A 173 19.53 9.90 6.48
N ALA A 174 20.62 10.16 7.20
CA ALA A 174 21.96 9.73 6.87
C ALA A 174 22.21 8.35 7.49
N ASN A 175 22.27 7.35 6.63
CA ASN A 175 22.77 6.00 6.91
C ASN A 175 23.97 6.02 7.86
N ASN A 176 23.86 5.34 9.01
CA ASN A 176 25.02 5.02 9.84
C ASN A 176 25.83 3.91 9.15
N TYR A 177 26.90 4.31 8.46
CA TYR A 177 27.98 3.40 8.12
C TYR A 177 28.86 3.15 9.35
N ILE A 178 29.02 1.88 9.71
CA ILE A 178 30.24 1.42 10.39
C ILE A 178 31.03 0.60 9.37
N TYR A 179 32.15 1.14 8.91
CA TYR A 179 33.22 0.37 8.29
C TYR A 179 34.50 0.59 9.07
N HIS A 180 35.21 -0.49 9.43
CA HIS A 180 36.68 -0.49 9.47
C HIS A 180 37.26 -1.88 9.12
N TRP A 181 38.39 -1.81 8.40
CA TRP A 181 39.10 -2.83 7.59
C TRP A 181 40.37 -3.38 8.29
N ARG A 182 40.83 -4.62 8.02
CA ARG A 182 41.95 -5.08 7.13
C ARG A 182 42.31 -6.54 7.54
N LEU A 183 42.97 -7.46 6.80
CA LEU A 183 43.99 -7.41 5.73
C LEU A 183 44.03 -8.77 4.99
N ARG A 184 44.43 -8.76 3.72
CA ARG A 184 44.53 -9.90 2.77
C ARG A 184 45.97 -10.43 2.69
N ILE A 185 46.20 -11.75 2.56
CA ILE A 185 47.37 -12.31 1.86
C ILE A 185 46.93 -13.43 0.89
N LYS A 186 47.60 -13.42 -0.28
CA LYS A 186 47.45 -14.14 -1.56
C LYS A 186 47.56 -15.68 -1.44
N SER A 187 47.12 -16.51 -2.38
CA SER A 187 47.51 -16.63 -3.81
C SER A 187 46.51 -17.57 -4.52
N ASP A 188 46.42 -17.81 -5.84
CA ASP A 188 47.11 -17.49 -7.09
C ASP A 188 46.12 -18.07 -8.16
N ARG A 189 45.69 -17.45 -9.25
CA ARG A 189 46.38 -17.25 -10.53
C ARG A 189 45.42 -16.52 -11.50
N THR A 190 45.99 -15.64 -12.31
CA THR A 190 45.52 -15.15 -13.62
C THR A 190 46.56 -15.59 -14.66
N PRO A 191 46.48 -15.32 -16.00
CA PRO A 191 45.39 -14.73 -16.80
C PRO A 191 45.11 -15.42 -18.18
N SER A 192 43.89 -15.21 -18.71
CA SER A 192 43.52 -14.74 -20.08
C SER A 192 44.01 -15.44 -21.39
N PRO A 193 43.60 -15.00 -22.61
CA PRO A 193 42.34 -15.28 -23.34
C PRO A 193 42.62 -15.89 -24.77
N PRO A 194 41.91 -15.56 -25.88
CA PRO A 194 40.94 -16.42 -26.55
C PRO A 194 41.30 -16.81 -28.02
N SER A 195 40.30 -17.39 -28.70
CA SER A 195 40.13 -17.51 -30.16
C SER A 195 40.69 -18.76 -30.86
N ASN A 196 39.78 -19.52 -31.47
CA ASN A 196 39.61 -19.73 -32.92
C ASN A 196 39.25 -21.16 -33.29
N ALA A 197 38.19 -21.23 -34.11
CA ALA A 197 37.94 -22.12 -35.24
C ALA A 197 38.58 -23.52 -35.26
N SER A 198 37.72 -24.52 -35.44
CA SER A 198 37.95 -25.50 -36.51
C SER A 198 36.61 -26.04 -37.02
N LEU A 199 36.42 -25.85 -38.33
CA LEU A 199 35.63 -26.70 -39.19
C LEU A 199 36.32 -28.07 -39.24
N ASP A 200 35.55 -29.14 -39.33
CA ASP A 200 36.06 -30.37 -39.94
C ASP A 200 35.00 -31.05 -40.80
N GLU A 201 35.50 -31.45 -41.95
CA GLU A 201 34.83 -31.97 -43.13
C GLU A 201 34.34 -33.40 -42.92
N ARG A 202 33.21 -33.75 -43.54
CA ARG A 202 32.92 -35.13 -43.93
C ARG A 202 32.81 -35.24 -45.43
N ALA A 203 33.92 -35.73 -45.98
CA ALA A 203 34.13 -36.56 -47.16
C ALA A 203 32.96 -36.73 -48.15
N MET A 204 33.23 -36.32 -49.38
CA MET A 204 32.47 -36.65 -50.58
C MET A 204 33.40 -37.45 -51.51
N GLU A 205 32.95 -38.63 -51.96
CA GLU A 205 33.52 -39.35 -53.10
C GLU A 205 32.44 -39.64 -54.15
N PRO A 206 32.83 -39.84 -55.43
CA PRO A 206 32.08 -39.32 -56.56
C PRO A 206 31.40 -40.40 -57.42
N SER A 207 30.33 -40.05 -58.14
CA SER A 207 30.25 -40.23 -59.62
C SER A 207 28.85 -39.97 -60.20
N GLN A 208 28.87 -39.69 -61.51
CA GLN A 208 27.78 -39.64 -62.50
C GLN A 208 27.12 -38.29 -62.75
N GLN A 209 27.75 -37.55 -63.67
CA GLN A 209 27.22 -36.41 -64.41
C GLN A 209 25.85 -36.74 -65.03
N LYS A 210 24.76 -36.22 -64.44
CA LYS A 210 23.50 -36.04 -65.15
C LYS A 210 23.54 -34.72 -65.91
N ARG A 211 23.38 -34.80 -67.23
CA ARG A 211 23.17 -33.70 -68.18
C ARG A 211 22.34 -32.58 -67.54
N LYS A 212 22.91 -31.38 -67.46
CA LYS A 212 22.21 -30.15 -67.06
C LYS A 212 21.02 -29.94 -67.99
N ARG A 213 19.80 -30.15 -67.50
CA ARG A 213 18.57 -29.73 -68.18
C ARG A 213 18.49 -28.20 -68.17
N SER A 214 18.03 -27.63 -69.28
CA SER A 214 17.87 -26.19 -69.45
C SER A 214 16.88 -25.64 -68.41
N THR A 215 17.15 -24.45 -67.85
CA THR A 215 16.26 -23.73 -66.93
C THR A 215 14.83 -23.59 -67.46
N TYR A 216 14.64 -23.62 -68.79
CA TYR A 216 13.33 -23.63 -69.43
C TYR A 216 12.54 -24.94 -69.21
N GLU A 217 13.21 -26.10 -69.29
CA GLU A 217 12.56 -27.41 -69.12
C GLU A 217 12.17 -27.66 -67.66
N ALA A 218 12.99 -27.24 -66.71
CA ALA A 218 12.66 -27.30 -65.28
C ALA A 218 11.43 -26.44 -64.95
N ARG A 219 11.39 -25.21 -65.48
CA ARG A 219 10.26 -24.29 -65.28
C ARG A 219 8.97 -24.77 -65.95
N LYS A 220 9.07 -25.48 -67.08
CA LYS A 220 7.91 -26.08 -67.77
C LYS A 220 7.30 -27.24 -66.98
N ILE A 221 8.14 -28.07 -66.36
CA ILE A 221 7.70 -29.18 -65.49
C ILE A 221 7.05 -28.60 -64.22
N GLU A 222 7.68 -27.61 -63.60
CA GLU A 222 7.14 -26.93 -62.41
C GLU A 222 5.78 -26.26 -62.69
N ILE A 223 5.61 -25.64 -63.86
CA ILE A 223 4.30 -25.11 -64.29
C ILE A 223 3.27 -26.23 -64.47
N GLN A 224 3.65 -27.40 -64.98
CA GLN A 224 2.75 -28.54 -65.12
C GLN A 224 2.36 -29.15 -63.77
N GLU A 225 3.30 -29.25 -62.83
CA GLU A 225 3.04 -29.72 -61.46
C GLU A 225 2.10 -28.74 -60.73
N LEU A 226 2.37 -27.43 -60.81
CA LEU A 226 1.49 -26.41 -60.23
C LEU A 226 0.09 -26.39 -60.86
N GLN A 227 -0.04 -26.73 -62.16
CA GLN A 227 -1.34 -26.87 -62.80
C GLN A 227 -2.12 -28.10 -62.30
N GLN A 228 -1.44 -29.21 -62.00
CA GLN A 228 -2.06 -30.38 -61.38
C GLN A 228 -2.47 -30.10 -59.94
N ASP A 229 -1.63 -29.41 -59.18
CA ASP A 229 -1.94 -29.00 -57.80
C ASP A 229 -3.14 -28.04 -57.76
N LEU A 230 -3.24 -27.11 -58.72
CA LEU A 230 -4.41 -26.23 -58.85
C LEU A 230 -5.70 -27.02 -59.11
N GLN A 231 -5.65 -28.05 -59.97
CA GLN A 231 -6.83 -28.89 -60.24
C GLN A 231 -7.23 -29.72 -59.02
N LEU A 232 -6.25 -30.24 -58.27
CA LEU A 232 -6.50 -30.98 -57.03
C LEU A 232 -7.06 -30.07 -55.93
N LEU A 233 -6.51 -28.87 -55.77
CA LEU A 233 -7.01 -27.89 -54.81
C LEU A 233 -8.43 -27.44 -55.16
N GLN A 234 -8.74 -27.26 -56.46
CA GLN A 234 -10.09 -26.92 -56.91
C GLN A 234 -11.10 -28.04 -56.64
N SER A 235 -10.71 -29.32 -56.81
CA SER A 235 -11.59 -30.45 -56.49
C SER A 235 -11.81 -30.59 -54.99
N GLN A 236 -10.76 -30.42 -54.18
CA GLN A 236 -10.86 -30.39 -52.71
C GLN A 236 -11.74 -29.25 -52.22
N LEU A 237 -11.66 -28.06 -52.84
CA LEU A 237 -12.52 -26.92 -52.51
C LEU A 237 -14.00 -27.22 -52.82
N LEU A 238 -14.28 -27.85 -53.95
CA LEU A 238 -15.63 -28.29 -54.33
C LEU A 238 -16.17 -29.35 -53.38
N GLU A 239 -15.33 -30.29 -52.95
CA GLU A 239 -15.70 -31.32 -52.00
C GLU A 239 -15.99 -30.72 -50.62
N LEU A 240 -15.11 -29.85 -50.10
CA LEU A 240 -15.34 -29.10 -48.87
C LEU A 240 -16.59 -28.20 -48.93
N GLN A 241 -16.88 -27.57 -50.07
CA GLN A 241 -18.10 -26.80 -50.27
C GLN A 241 -19.36 -27.68 -50.28
N ARG A 242 -19.28 -28.90 -50.83
CA ARG A 242 -20.37 -29.88 -50.77
C ARG A 242 -20.58 -30.40 -49.36
N THR A 243 -19.51 -30.74 -48.64
CA THR A 243 -19.56 -31.15 -47.24
C THR A 243 -20.15 -30.05 -46.36
N ARG A 244 -19.76 -28.79 -46.59
CA ARG A 244 -20.33 -27.64 -45.86
C ARG A 244 -21.83 -27.46 -46.17
N ARG A 245 -22.24 -27.56 -47.43
CA ARG A 245 -23.68 -27.49 -47.80
C ARG A 245 -24.49 -28.66 -47.25
N GLN A 246 -23.90 -29.84 -47.12
CA GLN A 246 -24.54 -31.00 -46.48
C GLN A 246 -24.57 -30.88 -44.95
N GLN A 247 -23.64 -30.16 -44.34
CA GLN A 247 -23.64 -29.85 -42.90
C GLN A 247 -24.63 -28.72 -42.52
N ASP A 248 -24.88 -27.75 -43.42
CA ASP A 248 -25.86 -26.67 -43.22
C ASP A 248 -27.32 -27.19 -43.17
N ASP A 249 -27.63 -28.33 -43.79
CA ASP A 249 -29.01 -28.84 -43.92
C ASP A 249 -29.49 -29.69 -42.73
N ASP A 250 -28.60 -30.25 -41.89
CA ASP A 250 -29.02 -31.25 -40.88
C ASP A 250 -28.86 -30.85 -39.39
N ASP A 251 -28.10 -29.82 -38.98
CA ASP A 251 -27.98 -29.54 -37.52
C ASP A 251 -27.56 -28.11 -37.08
N GLU A 252 -27.33 -27.14 -37.98
CA GLU A 252 -26.94 -25.78 -37.55
C GLU A 252 -28.18 -24.93 -37.20
N PRO A 253 -28.33 -24.45 -35.94
CA PRO A 253 -29.48 -23.63 -35.57
C PRO A 253 -29.46 -22.34 -36.38
N THR A 254 -30.52 -22.10 -37.15
CA THR A 254 -30.69 -20.88 -37.94
C THR A 254 -30.35 -19.63 -37.12
N LEU A 255 -29.80 -18.59 -37.76
CA LEU A 255 -29.41 -17.34 -37.09
C LEU A 255 -30.52 -16.78 -36.17
N ALA A 256 -31.78 -16.91 -36.57
CA ALA A 256 -32.94 -16.52 -35.77
C ALA A 256 -33.10 -17.35 -34.47
N GLN A 257 -32.87 -18.67 -34.52
CA GLN A 257 -32.86 -19.54 -33.35
C GLN A 257 -31.68 -19.23 -32.42
N SER A 258 -30.51 -18.95 -32.98
CA SER A 258 -29.32 -18.55 -32.20
C SER A 258 -29.52 -17.20 -31.50
N LEU A 259 -30.12 -16.22 -32.17
CA LEU A 259 -30.49 -14.93 -31.57
C LEU A 259 -31.54 -15.08 -30.47
N ALA A 260 -32.58 -15.90 -30.69
CA ALA A 260 -33.60 -16.16 -29.68
C ALA A 260 -33.03 -16.86 -28.43
N ARG A 261 -32.11 -17.82 -28.61
CA ARG A 261 -31.38 -18.46 -27.50
C ARG A 261 -30.50 -17.46 -26.74
N HIS A 262 -29.80 -16.58 -27.46
CA HIS A 262 -28.98 -15.55 -26.84
C HIS A 262 -29.82 -14.54 -26.04
N GLU A 263 -30.97 -14.13 -26.57
CA GLU A 263 -31.92 -13.26 -25.87
C GLU A 263 -32.45 -13.94 -24.60
N GLN A 264 -32.84 -15.21 -24.68
CA GLN A 264 -33.29 -15.98 -23.52
C GLN A 264 -32.19 -16.12 -22.46
N LEU A 265 -30.96 -16.44 -22.87
CA LEU A 265 -29.80 -16.51 -21.97
C LEU A 265 -29.55 -15.15 -21.29
N SER A 266 -29.63 -14.06 -22.05
CA SER A 266 -29.46 -12.71 -21.52
C SER A 266 -30.53 -12.36 -20.49
N VAL A 267 -31.78 -12.77 -20.73
CA VAL A 267 -32.90 -12.59 -19.78
C VAL A 267 -32.69 -13.42 -18.50
N ASP A 268 -32.21 -14.66 -18.63
CA ASP A 268 -31.97 -15.54 -17.48
C ASP A 268 -30.75 -15.07 -16.65
N VAL A 269 -29.70 -14.56 -17.29
CA VAL A 269 -28.58 -13.89 -16.61
C VAL A 269 -29.08 -12.66 -15.86
N ALA A 270 -29.85 -11.78 -16.52
CA ALA A 270 -30.40 -10.59 -15.86
C ALA A 270 -31.39 -10.92 -14.72
N ARG A 271 -32.08 -12.05 -14.77
CA ARG A 271 -32.89 -12.56 -13.65
C ARG A 271 -32.00 -12.99 -12.49
N THR A 272 -30.96 -13.74 -12.78
CA THR A 272 -29.98 -14.23 -11.78
C THR A 272 -29.29 -13.06 -11.10
N ASP A 273 -28.83 -12.06 -11.85
CA ASP A 273 -28.20 -10.86 -11.31
C ASP A 273 -29.12 -10.09 -10.35
N ARG A 274 -30.42 -9.99 -10.67
CA ARG A 274 -31.40 -9.37 -9.77
C ARG A 274 -31.58 -10.15 -8.46
N LEU A 275 -31.58 -11.48 -8.52
CA LEU A 275 -31.65 -12.30 -7.31
C LEU A 275 -30.40 -12.15 -6.45
N LEU A 276 -29.22 -12.12 -7.06
CA LEU A 276 -27.95 -11.87 -6.39
C LEU A 276 -27.92 -10.47 -5.76
N ALA A 277 -28.40 -9.45 -6.45
CA ALA A 277 -28.52 -8.09 -5.91
C ALA A 277 -29.48 -8.04 -4.69
N SER A 278 -30.62 -8.73 -4.76
CA SER A 278 -31.56 -8.83 -3.65
C SER A 278 -30.95 -9.55 -2.44
N LEU A 279 -30.22 -10.64 -2.68
CA LEU A 279 -29.50 -11.36 -1.64
C LEU A 279 -28.42 -10.47 -1.03
N GLY A 280 -27.65 -9.75 -1.86
CA GLY A 280 -26.64 -8.79 -1.41
C GLY A 280 -27.22 -7.71 -0.52
N SER A 281 -28.39 -7.16 -0.86
CA SER A 281 -29.09 -6.19 0.00
C SER A 281 -29.53 -6.78 1.33
N ALA A 282 -30.04 -8.02 1.35
CA ALA A 282 -30.42 -8.71 2.58
C ALA A 282 -29.22 -9.02 3.48
N LEU A 283 -28.11 -9.47 2.88
CA LEU A 283 -26.84 -9.71 3.59
C LEU A 283 -26.25 -8.42 4.14
N PHE A 284 -26.29 -7.33 3.37
CA PHE A 284 -25.84 -6.02 3.84
C PHE A 284 -26.68 -5.55 5.03
N ARG A 285 -28.02 -5.67 4.99
CA ARG A 285 -28.87 -5.36 6.14
C ARG A 285 -28.49 -6.20 7.37
N HIS A 286 -28.32 -7.51 7.18
CA HIS A 286 -27.90 -8.38 8.28
C HIS A 286 -26.55 -7.97 8.88
N GLN A 287 -25.59 -7.56 8.04
CA GLN A 287 -24.31 -7.02 8.49
C GLN A 287 -24.46 -5.72 9.26
N THR A 288 -25.32 -4.80 8.82
CA THR A 288 -25.57 -3.54 9.54
C THR A 288 -26.37 -3.73 10.84
N ASP A 289 -27.20 -4.77 10.91
CA ASP A 289 -27.91 -5.16 12.14
C ASP A 289 -26.97 -5.84 13.15
N THR A 290 -25.86 -6.42 12.67
CA THR A 290 -24.86 -7.07 13.51
C THR A 290 -23.88 -6.01 14.06
N LEU A 291 -24.21 -5.47 15.23
CA LEU A 291 -23.46 -4.37 15.87
C LEU A 291 -22.23 -4.82 16.70
N ARG A 292 -21.79 -6.06 16.56
CA ARG A 292 -20.64 -6.63 17.29
C ARG A 292 -19.84 -7.57 16.39
N SER A 293 -18.52 -7.54 16.52
CA SER A 293 -17.63 -8.48 15.83
C SER A 293 -17.88 -9.92 16.30
N PRO A 294 -17.93 -10.92 15.40
CA PRO A 294 -17.98 -12.33 15.78
C PRO A 294 -16.69 -12.83 16.46
N MET A 295 -15.58 -12.10 16.31
CA MET A 295 -14.29 -12.42 16.94
C MET A 295 -14.16 -11.84 18.36
N HIS A 296 -15.09 -10.98 18.77
CA HIS A 296 -14.99 -10.31 20.04
C HIS A 296 -15.47 -11.24 21.18
N THR A 297 -14.74 -11.21 22.28
CA THR A 297 -15.03 -11.95 23.51
C THR A 297 -14.95 -10.95 24.63
N PHE A 298 -15.89 -11.01 25.58
CA PHE A 298 -15.89 -10.08 26.71
C PHE A 298 -14.55 -10.17 27.48
N VAL A 299 -13.87 -9.03 27.62
CA VAL A 299 -12.58 -8.91 28.31
C VAL A 299 -12.76 -8.02 29.53
N HIS A 300 -12.61 -8.62 30.71
CA HIS A 300 -12.52 -7.91 31.99
C HIS A 300 -11.11 -8.04 32.55
N LEU A 301 -10.50 -6.89 32.87
CA LEU A 301 -9.17 -6.83 33.46
C LEU A 301 -9.25 -6.29 34.89
N SER A 302 -8.92 -7.15 35.85
CA SER A 302 -8.88 -6.76 37.26
C SER A 302 -7.77 -5.74 37.56
N ALA A 303 -7.79 -5.11 38.73
CA ALA A 303 -6.71 -4.21 39.15
C ALA A 303 -5.42 -4.94 39.56
N SER A 304 -5.45 -6.27 39.72
CA SER A 304 -4.29 -7.06 40.15
C SER A 304 -3.42 -7.45 38.94
N PRO A 305 -2.13 -7.05 38.87
CA PRO A 305 -1.25 -7.36 37.74
C PRO A 305 -1.18 -8.85 37.41
N ASP A 306 -1.04 -9.71 38.42
CA ASP A 306 -0.97 -11.17 38.20
C ASP A 306 -2.27 -11.72 37.60
N ALA A 307 -3.42 -11.25 38.08
CA ALA A 307 -4.71 -11.70 37.57
C ALA A 307 -4.99 -11.18 36.15
N ARG A 308 -4.50 -9.97 35.82
CA ARG A 308 -4.50 -9.46 34.43
C ARG A 308 -3.69 -10.36 33.51
N ILE A 309 -2.44 -10.67 33.89
CA ILE A 309 -1.57 -11.56 33.11
C ILE A 309 -2.25 -12.92 32.91
N GLN A 310 -2.79 -13.53 33.98
CA GLN A 310 -3.48 -14.82 33.86
C GLN A 310 -4.70 -14.77 32.94
N ALA A 311 -5.51 -13.71 33.00
CA ALA A 311 -6.66 -13.53 32.11
C ALA A 311 -6.22 -13.41 30.64
N LEU A 312 -5.19 -12.62 30.36
CA LEU A 312 -4.64 -12.46 29.02
C LEU A 312 -4.05 -13.77 28.47
N LEU A 313 -3.29 -14.50 29.28
CA LEU A 313 -2.74 -15.80 28.89
C LEU A 313 -3.84 -16.84 28.62
N ALA A 314 -4.93 -16.83 29.39
CA ALA A 314 -6.08 -17.70 29.17
C ALA A 314 -6.85 -17.35 27.88
N LEU A 315 -6.90 -16.07 27.50
CA LEU A 315 -7.56 -15.61 26.28
C LEU A 315 -6.75 -15.89 25.02
N HIS A 316 -5.41 -15.89 25.09
CA HIS A 316 -4.55 -16.02 23.91
C HIS A 316 -4.92 -17.20 22.97
N PRO A 317 -4.97 -18.47 23.41
CA PRO A 317 -5.29 -19.58 22.51
C PRO A 317 -6.71 -19.51 21.94
N ILE A 318 -7.66 -18.89 22.66
CA ILE A 318 -9.03 -18.68 22.19
C ILE A 318 -9.03 -17.65 21.06
N LYS A 319 -8.33 -16.54 21.26
CA LYS A 319 -8.26 -15.42 20.33
C LYS A 319 -7.54 -15.76 19.03
N ILE A 320 -6.44 -16.52 19.11
CA ILE A 320 -5.74 -17.00 17.91
C ILE A 320 -6.67 -17.88 17.06
N ARG A 321 -7.34 -18.87 17.67
CA ARG A 321 -8.28 -19.77 16.97
C ARG A 321 -9.44 -19.01 16.32
N GLN A 322 -10.03 -18.05 17.04
CA GLN A 322 -11.12 -17.20 16.53
C GLN A 322 -10.66 -16.36 15.34
N GLY A 323 -9.49 -15.73 15.43
CA GLY A 323 -8.91 -14.92 14.36
C GLY A 323 -8.65 -15.73 13.09
N VAL A 324 -8.02 -16.91 13.23
CA VAL A 324 -7.76 -17.83 12.10
C VAL A 324 -9.06 -18.30 11.45
N GLY A 325 -10.05 -18.73 12.25
CA GLY A 325 -11.33 -19.19 11.71
C GLY A 325 -12.04 -18.09 10.93
N ALA A 326 -12.19 -16.90 11.53
CA ALA A 326 -12.89 -15.79 10.94
C ALA A 326 -12.25 -15.30 9.63
N ILE A 327 -10.92 -15.24 9.56
CA ILE A 327 -10.25 -14.78 8.34
C ILE A 327 -10.30 -15.83 7.22
N LEU A 328 -10.10 -17.11 7.54
CA LEU A 328 -10.19 -18.19 6.54
C LEU A 328 -11.60 -18.30 5.94
N ASP A 329 -12.64 -18.20 6.77
CA ASP A 329 -14.04 -18.17 6.31
C ASP A 329 -14.29 -16.99 5.35
N ARG A 330 -13.67 -15.83 5.63
CA ARG A 330 -13.78 -14.63 4.77
C ARG A 330 -12.97 -14.73 3.47
N MET A 331 -11.87 -15.48 3.48
CA MET A 331 -11.01 -15.66 2.30
C MET A 331 -11.50 -16.77 1.35
N ALA A 332 -12.33 -17.70 1.84
CA ALA A 332 -12.69 -18.94 1.13
C ALA A 332 -13.26 -18.76 -0.29
N CYS A 333 -13.95 -17.64 -0.57
CA CYS A 333 -14.57 -17.36 -1.87
C CYS A 333 -13.92 -16.19 -2.62
N LEU A 334 -12.77 -15.69 -2.16
CA LEU A 334 -12.08 -14.58 -2.80
C LEU A 334 -11.06 -15.06 -3.83
N ASP A 335 -10.86 -14.25 -4.87
CA ASP A 335 -9.72 -14.41 -5.77
C ASP A 335 -8.44 -13.93 -5.06
N LEU A 336 -7.67 -14.88 -4.52
CA LEU A 336 -6.43 -14.62 -3.79
C LEU A 336 -5.24 -14.24 -4.71
N THR A 337 -5.45 -14.19 -6.03
CA THR A 337 -4.43 -13.77 -6.98
C THR A 337 -4.33 -12.25 -7.12
N ARG A 338 -5.29 -11.52 -6.56
CA ARG A 338 -5.40 -10.06 -6.68
C ARG A 338 -5.60 -9.42 -5.32
N ASP A 339 -5.11 -8.19 -5.20
CA ASP A 339 -5.45 -7.36 -4.06
C ASP A 339 -6.95 -7.03 -4.08
N SER A 340 -7.58 -7.08 -2.90
CA SER A 340 -9.01 -6.84 -2.75
C SER A 340 -9.28 -6.12 -1.44
N ARG A 341 -10.17 -5.12 -1.47
CA ARG A 341 -10.51 -4.35 -0.29
C ARG A 341 -11.99 -4.00 -0.25
N GLN A 342 -12.60 -4.20 0.91
CA GLN A 342 -13.99 -3.87 1.22
C GLN A 342 -14.01 -3.03 2.50
N ILE A 343 -14.79 -1.94 2.48
CA ILE A 343 -14.97 -1.04 3.62
C ILE A 343 -16.46 -0.71 3.70
N HIS A 344 -17.05 -0.99 4.85
CA HIS A 344 -18.44 -0.67 5.15
C HIS A 344 -18.46 0.30 6.32
N GLU A 345 -19.00 1.49 6.10
CA GLU A 345 -19.13 2.54 7.12
C GLU A 345 -20.61 2.91 7.26
N PHE A 346 -21.12 2.88 8.47
CA PHE A 346 -22.53 3.17 8.74
C PHE A 346 -22.75 3.62 10.18
N GLU A 347 -23.85 4.33 10.39
CA GLU A 347 -24.33 4.71 11.71
C GLU A 347 -25.27 3.62 12.25
N SER A 348 -25.07 3.20 13.50
CA SER A 348 -25.96 2.27 14.18
C SER A 348 -27.26 2.97 14.61
N PRO A 349 -28.35 2.23 14.89
CA PRO A 349 -29.55 2.80 15.47
C PRO A 349 -29.33 3.54 16.80
N ASP A 350 -28.28 3.18 17.54
CA ASP A 350 -27.90 3.80 18.82
C ASP A 350 -27.06 5.08 18.63
N GLY A 351 -26.66 5.38 17.39
CA GLY A 351 -25.86 6.56 17.01
C GLY A 351 -24.35 6.34 17.09
N ASP A 352 -23.90 5.08 17.20
CA ASP A 352 -22.49 4.72 17.07
C ASP A 352 -22.06 4.76 15.61
N TRP A 353 -20.79 5.04 15.36
CA TRP A 353 -20.20 4.90 14.03
C TRP A 353 -19.47 3.57 13.91
N ILE A 354 -19.87 2.73 12.96
CA ILE A 354 -19.31 1.40 12.76
C ILE A 354 -18.53 1.36 11.45
N VAL A 355 -17.34 0.79 11.51
CA VAL A 355 -16.48 0.53 10.36
C VAL A 355 -16.12 -0.95 10.32
N SER A 356 -16.43 -1.63 9.21
CA SER A 356 -15.96 -2.99 8.95
C SER A 356 -15.04 -3.00 7.73
N ILE A 357 -13.87 -3.61 7.86
CA ILE A 357 -12.84 -3.68 6.82
C ILE A 357 -12.47 -5.13 6.56
N LEU A 358 -12.41 -5.50 5.28
CA LEU A 358 -11.68 -6.67 4.80
C LEU A 358 -10.68 -6.20 3.77
N ASP A 359 -9.40 -6.48 4.00
CA ASP A 359 -8.31 -6.06 3.13
C ASP A 359 -7.39 -7.26 2.88
N LEU A 360 -7.23 -7.64 1.63
CA LEU A 360 -6.34 -8.71 1.19
C LEU A 360 -5.29 -8.10 0.27
N THR A 361 -4.04 -8.22 0.70
CA THR A 361 -2.88 -7.69 -0.02
C THR A 361 -1.87 -8.79 -0.21
N ARG A 362 -1.29 -8.89 -1.41
CA ARG A 362 -0.23 -9.83 -1.70
C ARG A 362 1.14 -9.16 -1.64
N PHE A 363 2.06 -9.73 -0.87
CA PHE A 363 3.43 -9.24 -0.75
C PHE A 363 4.32 -9.99 -1.74
N HIS A 364 4.36 -9.47 -2.98
CA HIS A 364 5.15 -10.05 -4.05
C HIS A 364 6.65 -10.11 -3.70
N GLY A 365 7.25 -11.29 -3.86
CA GLY A 365 8.66 -11.52 -3.56
C GLY A 365 8.98 -11.76 -2.08
N VAL A 366 8.01 -11.62 -1.18
CA VAL A 366 8.14 -12.01 0.22
C VAL A 366 7.64 -13.45 0.36
N THR A 367 8.51 -14.35 0.81
CA THR A 367 8.17 -15.77 0.98
C THR A 367 8.18 -16.22 2.43
N ASP A 368 8.92 -15.50 3.29
CA ASP A 368 9.06 -15.84 4.70
C ASP A 368 7.96 -15.18 5.55
N VAL A 369 6.99 -16.00 5.95
CA VAL A 369 5.89 -15.59 6.82
C VAL A 369 6.38 -15.11 8.20
N ARG A 370 7.51 -15.63 8.69
CA ARG A 370 8.07 -15.20 9.98
C ARG A 370 8.55 -13.76 9.92
N SER A 371 9.25 -13.35 8.86
CA SER A 371 9.63 -11.95 8.67
C SER A 371 8.42 -11.00 8.69
N VAL A 372 7.28 -11.42 8.12
CA VAL A 372 6.03 -10.66 8.15
C VAL A 372 5.44 -10.62 9.55
N HIS A 373 5.50 -11.73 10.30
CA HIS A 373 5.08 -11.77 11.70
C HIS A 373 5.86 -10.77 12.56
N GLU A 374 7.19 -10.85 12.53
CA GLU A 374 8.08 -10.00 13.31
C GLU A 374 7.88 -8.51 12.96
N ALA A 375 7.79 -8.20 11.67
CA ALA A 375 7.55 -6.84 11.19
C ALA A 375 6.18 -6.30 11.63
N ASN A 376 5.12 -7.13 11.56
CA ASN A 376 3.77 -6.72 11.95
C ASN A 376 3.67 -6.51 13.47
N VAL A 377 4.26 -7.40 14.28
CA VAL A 377 4.34 -7.24 15.74
C VAL A 377 5.07 -5.94 16.11
N GLN A 378 6.24 -5.70 15.52
CA GLN A 378 7.02 -4.49 15.77
C GLN A 378 6.27 -3.22 15.33
N GLN A 379 5.63 -3.24 14.17
CA GLN A 379 4.83 -2.12 13.67
C GLN A 379 3.65 -1.80 14.59
N HIS A 380 3.02 -2.79 15.23
CA HIS A 380 1.93 -2.53 16.18
C HIS A 380 2.43 -1.96 17.51
N ARG A 381 3.65 -2.34 17.95
CA ARG A 381 4.28 -1.75 19.14
C ARG A 381 4.55 -0.24 18.99
N TRP A 382 4.76 0.24 17.76
CA TRP A 382 5.05 1.66 17.47
C TRP A 382 3.90 2.39 16.78
N GLN A 383 2.69 1.81 16.82
CA GLN A 383 1.56 2.34 16.07
C GLN A 383 1.18 3.77 16.47
N GLU A 384 1.35 4.14 17.75
CA GLU A 384 0.97 5.47 18.21
C GLU A 384 1.90 6.53 17.58
N ILE A 385 3.20 6.24 17.47
CA ILE A 385 4.18 7.12 16.80
C ILE A 385 3.88 7.18 15.31
N THR A 386 3.86 6.03 14.63
CA THR A 386 3.73 5.95 13.17
C THR A 386 2.45 6.63 12.70
N VAL A 387 1.33 6.42 13.40
CA VAL A 387 0.06 7.03 13.00
C VAL A 387 -0.02 8.50 13.38
N SER A 388 0.54 8.91 14.52
CA SER A 388 0.60 10.32 14.90
C SER A 388 1.35 11.15 13.85
N GLU A 389 2.52 10.68 13.42
CA GLU A 389 3.34 11.35 12.39
C GLU A 389 2.63 11.40 11.04
N ALA A 390 2.00 10.31 10.62
CA ALA A 390 1.39 10.21 9.30
C ALA A 390 0.05 10.97 9.18
N LEU A 391 -0.76 11.00 10.24
CA LEU A 391 -2.10 11.60 10.21
C LEU A 391 -2.15 12.99 10.86
N GLY A 392 -1.04 13.47 11.44
CA GLY A 392 -0.99 14.77 12.12
C GLY A 392 -1.83 14.81 13.39
N ILE A 393 -2.08 13.65 14.01
CA ILE A 393 -2.75 13.50 15.30
C ILE A 393 -1.70 13.27 16.39
N VAL A 394 -2.09 13.35 17.66
CA VAL A 394 -1.18 13.03 18.78
C VAL A 394 -1.78 11.89 19.56
N SER A 395 -1.12 10.73 19.53
CA SER A 395 -1.47 9.58 20.36
C SER A 395 -0.43 9.36 21.45
N VAL A 396 -0.88 9.05 22.67
CA VAL A 396 -0.03 8.86 23.85
C VAL A 396 -0.46 7.60 24.59
N VAL A 397 0.49 6.72 24.89
CA VAL A 397 0.26 5.53 25.73
C VAL A 397 0.10 5.97 27.19
N GLU A 398 -1.04 5.66 27.80
CA GLU A 398 -1.28 5.88 29.23
C GLU A 398 -0.76 4.71 30.07
N SER A 399 -0.94 3.47 29.61
CA SER A 399 -0.44 2.29 30.29
C SER A 399 -0.23 1.12 29.32
N GLU A 400 0.78 0.31 29.57
CA GLU A 400 1.07 -0.91 28.82
C GLU A 400 1.41 -2.05 29.78
N LEU A 401 0.99 -3.26 29.43
CA LEU A 401 1.30 -4.49 30.15
C LEU A 401 1.73 -5.58 29.17
N GLU A 402 2.90 -6.17 29.39
CA GLU A 402 3.38 -7.32 28.64
C GLU A 402 3.14 -8.61 29.46
N ALA A 403 2.19 -9.43 29.02
CA ALA A 403 1.85 -10.68 29.70
C ALA A 403 2.73 -11.85 29.25
N ALA A 404 3.14 -11.86 27.97
CA ALA A 404 4.11 -12.79 27.43
C ALA A 404 4.84 -12.19 26.23
N GLU A 405 6.14 -12.44 26.12
CA GLU A 405 6.94 -12.12 24.94
C GLU A 405 7.93 -13.26 24.67
N SER A 406 7.89 -13.78 23.45
CA SER A 406 8.85 -14.74 22.90
C SER A 406 9.04 -14.43 21.41
N GLY A 407 10.01 -15.07 20.76
CA GLY A 407 10.22 -14.88 19.32
C GLY A 407 9.08 -15.36 18.42
N VAL A 408 8.06 -16.05 18.96
CA VAL A 408 6.93 -16.60 18.18
C VAL A 408 5.56 -16.24 18.74
N GLN A 409 5.48 -15.72 19.95
CA GLN A 409 4.23 -15.42 20.64
C GLN A 409 4.38 -14.16 21.46
N GLN A 410 3.38 -13.29 21.39
CA GLN A 410 3.29 -12.09 22.22
C GLN A 410 1.86 -11.89 22.70
N THR A 411 1.72 -11.47 23.97
CA THR A 411 0.46 -11.07 24.56
C THR A 411 0.66 -9.77 25.32
N THR A 412 -0.06 -8.71 24.93
CA THR A 412 0.04 -7.41 25.61
C THR A 412 -1.33 -6.76 25.81
N GLN A 413 -1.39 -5.81 26.73
CA GLN A 413 -2.42 -4.78 26.80
C GLN A 413 -1.76 -3.43 26.53
N CYS A 414 -2.38 -2.60 25.70
CA CYS A 414 -1.96 -1.22 25.46
C CYS A 414 -3.18 -0.30 25.56
N HIS A 415 -3.12 0.66 26.48
CA HIS A 415 -4.12 1.69 26.66
C HIS A 415 -3.51 3.03 26.23
N PHE A 416 -4.09 3.64 25.21
CA PHE A 416 -3.60 4.90 24.67
C PHE A 416 -4.75 5.85 24.32
N LEU A 417 -4.41 7.13 24.27
CA LEU A 417 -5.32 8.21 23.93
C LEU A 417 -4.87 8.92 22.68
N THR A 418 -5.82 9.24 21.81
CA THR A 418 -5.61 10.10 20.65
C THR A 418 -6.26 11.46 20.90
N SER A 419 -5.47 12.53 20.85
CA SER A 419 -5.93 13.91 20.89
C SER A 419 -6.50 14.32 19.53
N LEU A 420 -7.75 14.79 19.54
CA LEU A 420 -8.45 15.28 18.35
C LEU A 420 -8.44 16.81 18.25
N GLY A 421 -7.86 17.49 19.24
CA GLY A 421 -7.86 18.95 19.36
C GLY A 421 -8.91 19.49 20.32
N ALA A 422 -8.76 20.77 20.70
CA ALA A 422 -9.64 21.47 21.66
C ALA A 422 -9.86 20.73 23.00
N GLY A 423 -8.89 19.92 23.44
CA GLY A 423 -8.98 19.12 24.66
C GLY A 423 -9.82 17.85 24.53
N VAL A 424 -10.36 17.53 23.36
CA VAL A 424 -11.10 16.28 23.12
C VAL A 424 -10.11 15.14 22.88
N GLN A 425 -10.30 14.05 23.61
CA GLN A 425 -9.52 12.83 23.50
C GLN A 425 -10.41 11.64 23.14
N LYS A 426 -9.83 10.70 22.40
CA LYS A 426 -10.41 9.40 22.07
C LYS A 426 -9.57 8.31 22.71
N GLU A 427 -10.21 7.40 23.42
CA GLU A 427 -9.60 6.34 24.19
C GLU A 427 -9.65 5.01 23.45
N HIS A 428 -8.53 4.28 23.50
CA HIS A 428 -8.33 2.94 22.96
C HIS A 428 -7.70 2.08 24.05
N ASN A 429 -8.45 1.13 24.62
CA ASN A 429 -7.92 0.15 25.57
C ASN A 429 -7.94 -1.24 24.90
N LEU A 430 -6.78 -1.70 24.45
CA LEU A 430 -6.65 -2.83 23.54
C LEU A 430 -5.80 -3.94 24.15
N VAL A 431 -6.20 -5.17 23.86
CA VAL A 431 -5.41 -6.38 24.12
C VAL A 431 -4.96 -6.98 22.80
N THR A 432 -3.70 -7.39 22.72
CA THR A 432 -3.11 -7.96 21.51
C THR A 432 -2.59 -9.37 21.78
N PHE A 433 -2.80 -10.25 20.81
CA PHE A 433 -2.37 -11.65 20.83
C PHE A 433 -1.74 -11.97 19.49
N ALA A 434 -0.42 -12.17 19.48
CA ALA A 434 0.33 -12.54 18.31
C ALA A 434 0.83 -13.97 18.43
N GLU A 435 0.77 -14.73 17.34
CA GLU A 435 1.37 -16.06 17.23
C GLU A 435 1.87 -16.32 15.80
N PHE A 436 3.09 -16.85 15.71
CA PHE A 436 3.61 -17.52 14.52
C PHE A 436 3.56 -19.03 14.74
N SER A 437 2.88 -19.74 13.85
CA SER A 437 2.75 -21.19 13.91
C SER A 437 3.27 -21.80 12.60
N ALA A 438 4.12 -22.83 12.70
CA ALA A 438 4.60 -23.56 11.53
C ALA A 438 3.47 -24.38 10.85
N ALA A 439 2.50 -24.80 11.66
CA ALA A 439 1.23 -25.42 11.28
C ALA A 439 0.28 -25.34 12.49
N SER A 440 -1.02 -25.47 12.25
CA SER A 440 -2.07 -25.54 13.27
C SER A 440 -3.14 -26.56 12.88
N GLU A 441 -4.11 -26.80 13.76
CA GLU A 441 -5.26 -27.67 13.45
C GLU A 441 -6.08 -27.13 12.27
N GLN A 442 -6.11 -25.81 12.07
CA GLN A 442 -6.89 -25.15 11.03
C GLN A 442 -6.10 -24.97 9.72
N LEU A 443 -4.76 -24.98 9.77
CA LEU A 443 -3.93 -24.70 8.60
C LEU A 443 -2.59 -25.46 8.64
N ALA A 444 -2.30 -26.21 7.58
CA ALA A 444 -1.17 -27.14 7.53
C ALA A 444 0.21 -26.47 7.29
N GLY A 445 0.28 -25.18 6.96
CA GLY A 445 1.53 -24.49 6.64
C GLY A 445 1.80 -23.26 7.51
N PRO A 446 2.98 -22.64 7.35
CA PRO A 446 3.39 -21.51 8.17
C PRO A 446 2.43 -20.33 8.04
N HIS A 447 1.95 -19.84 9.17
CA HIS A 447 1.09 -18.68 9.24
C HIS A 447 1.40 -17.81 10.45
N SER A 448 1.04 -16.54 10.33
CA SER A 448 1.09 -15.54 11.38
C SER A 448 -0.31 -15.04 11.65
N VAL A 449 -0.64 -14.90 12.93
CA VAL A 449 -1.89 -14.33 13.39
C VAL A 449 -1.54 -13.22 14.37
N PHE A 450 -2.12 -12.04 14.18
CA PHE A 450 -2.08 -10.94 15.12
C PHE A 450 -3.52 -10.50 15.37
N MET A 451 -4.03 -10.82 16.54
CA MET A 451 -5.39 -10.53 16.96
C MET A 451 -5.39 -9.36 17.93
N LEU A 452 -6.31 -8.42 17.72
CA LEU A 452 -6.61 -7.26 18.54
C LEU A 452 -8.04 -7.38 19.04
N ASP A 453 -8.26 -7.13 20.32
CA ASP A 453 -9.61 -6.89 20.84
C ASP A 453 -9.59 -5.74 21.84
N PHE A 454 -10.75 -5.17 22.14
CA PHE A 454 -10.87 -4.12 23.13
C PHE A 454 -11.19 -4.68 24.51
N VAL A 455 -10.86 -3.91 25.55
CA VAL A 455 -11.22 -4.20 26.93
C VAL A 455 -12.61 -3.66 27.22
N ASP A 456 -13.54 -4.52 27.62
CA ASP A 456 -14.91 -4.10 27.98
C ASP A 456 -14.91 -3.35 29.32
N GLU A 457 -14.26 -3.96 30.32
CA GLU A 457 -14.17 -3.48 31.69
C GLU A 457 -12.73 -3.55 32.20
N ASP A 458 -12.23 -2.44 32.73
CA ASP A 458 -10.90 -2.32 33.30
C ASP A 458 -11.00 -1.72 34.71
N ASP A 459 -10.66 -2.50 35.73
CA ASP A 459 -10.76 -2.07 37.14
C ASP A 459 -9.64 -1.09 37.53
N GLU A 460 -8.47 -1.13 36.87
CA GLU A 460 -7.34 -0.24 37.16
C GLU A 460 -7.53 1.12 36.47
N SER A 461 -8.02 1.10 35.24
CA SER A 461 -8.28 2.30 34.43
C SER A 461 -9.69 2.26 33.82
N PRO A 462 -10.76 2.49 34.62
CA PRO A 462 -12.13 2.47 34.12
C PRO A 462 -12.38 3.57 33.08
N TYR A 463 -13.11 3.22 32.03
CA TYR A 463 -13.51 4.17 30.99
C TYR A 463 -14.36 5.31 31.57
N ARG A 464 -14.08 6.55 31.10
CA ARG A 464 -14.75 7.78 31.55
C ARG A 464 -15.59 8.41 30.43
N PRO A 465 -16.87 8.01 30.29
CA PRO A 465 -17.70 8.40 29.14
C PRO A 465 -17.97 9.89 28.99
N HIS A 466 -17.89 10.67 30.08
CA HIS A 466 -18.11 12.11 30.05
C HIS A 466 -16.84 12.93 29.80
N GLU A 467 -15.67 12.29 29.80
CA GLU A 467 -14.38 12.95 29.60
C GLU A 467 -13.80 12.69 28.21
N ARG A 468 -14.02 11.48 27.67
CA ARG A 468 -13.33 10.99 26.47
C ARG A 468 -14.30 10.26 25.55
N LEU A 469 -14.00 10.25 24.26
CA LEU A 469 -14.64 9.35 23.29
C LEU A 469 -14.07 7.95 23.47
N ARG A 470 -14.83 6.90 23.11
CA ARG A 470 -14.36 5.51 23.11
C ARG A 470 -14.44 4.91 21.73
N GLU A 471 -13.36 4.26 21.33
CA GLU A 471 -13.31 3.43 20.13
C GLU A 471 -12.97 1.99 20.52
N ASP A 472 -13.92 1.10 20.23
CA ASP A 472 -13.73 -0.34 20.36
C ASP A 472 -13.18 -0.89 19.05
N VAL A 473 -12.10 -1.66 19.13
CA VAL A 473 -11.44 -2.26 17.97
C VAL A 473 -11.31 -3.76 18.17
N THR A 474 -11.86 -4.53 17.24
CA THR A 474 -11.58 -5.96 17.10
C THR A 474 -11.01 -6.22 15.70
N ALA A 475 -9.79 -6.70 15.60
CA ALA A 475 -9.13 -6.89 14.31
C ALA A 475 -8.19 -8.10 14.29
N VAL A 476 -8.06 -8.74 13.13
CA VAL A 476 -7.05 -9.77 12.87
C VAL A 476 -6.22 -9.38 11.66
N ASN A 477 -4.90 -9.42 11.81
CA ASN A 477 -3.97 -9.47 10.69
C ASN A 477 -3.46 -10.91 10.57
N PHE A 478 -3.53 -11.44 9.37
CA PHE A 478 -3.20 -12.81 9.05
C PHE A 478 -2.19 -12.84 7.90
N ALA A 479 -1.09 -13.55 8.07
CA ALA A 479 -0.13 -13.78 7.00
C ALA A 479 0.02 -15.27 6.74
N VAL A 480 -0.05 -15.68 5.48
CA VAL A 480 0.11 -17.07 5.07
C VAL A 480 0.79 -17.13 3.71
N ASN A 481 1.52 -18.19 3.44
CA ASN A 481 2.00 -18.42 2.07
C ASN A 481 0.84 -18.79 1.15
N ALA A 482 0.74 -18.18 -0.03
CA ALA A 482 -0.32 -18.50 -0.99
C ALA A 482 -0.31 -19.99 -1.38
N ASN A 483 0.86 -20.62 -1.46
CA ASN A 483 0.98 -22.03 -1.79
C ASN A 483 0.44 -22.98 -0.71
N THR A 484 0.23 -22.48 0.52
CA THR A 484 -0.39 -23.25 1.61
C THR A 484 -1.90 -23.33 1.43
N LEU A 485 -2.50 -22.32 0.80
CA LEU A 485 -3.94 -22.29 0.49
C LEU A 485 -4.24 -22.95 -0.87
N ASP A 486 -3.38 -22.73 -1.86
CA ASP A 486 -3.46 -23.32 -3.19
C ASP A 486 -2.07 -23.78 -3.64
N PRO A 487 -1.77 -25.09 -3.70
CA PRO A 487 -0.45 -25.60 -4.09
C PRO A 487 0.06 -25.14 -5.46
N THR A 488 -0.82 -24.63 -6.33
CA THR A 488 -0.45 -24.10 -7.66
C THR A 488 -0.05 -22.61 -7.63
N ALA A 489 -0.33 -21.92 -6.53
CA ALA A 489 -0.02 -20.50 -6.37
C ALA A 489 1.49 -20.27 -6.15
N PRO A 490 2.03 -19.11 -6.58
CA PRO A 490 3.40 -18.73 -6.28
C PRO A 490 3.63 -18.61 -4.76
N SER A 491 4.88 -18.76 -4.34
CA SER A 491 5.27 -18.78 -2.92
C SER A 491 5.21 -17.40 -2.22
N ASP A 492 4.42 -16.45 -2.72
CA ASP A 492 4.25 -15.12 -2.13
C ASP A 492 3.42 -15.20 -0.84
N VAL A 493 3.69 -14.30 0.12
CA VAL A 493 2.85 -14.13 1.31
C VAL A 493 1.60 -13.35 0.96
N ILE A 494 0.44 -13.87 1.36
CA ILE A 494 -0.84 -13.15 1.41
C ILE A 494 -0.97 -12.58 2.82
N PHE A 495 -1.19 -11.27 2.89
CA PHE A 495 -1.50 -10.55 4.11
C PHE A 495 -2.96 -10.10 4.08
N ALA A 496 -3.78 -10.71 4.91
CA ALA A 496 -5.20 -10.44 5.03
C ALA A 496 -5.50 -9.74 6.36
N ARG A 497 -6.40 -8.77 6.34
CA ARG A 497 -6.86 -8.03 7.51
C ARG A 497 -8.36 -8.00 7.56
N LEU A 498 -8.91 -8.34 8.71
CA LEU A 498 -10.33 -8.22 9.00
C LEU A 498 -10.47 -7.37 10.26
N ALA A 499 -11.19 -6.27 10.18
CA ALA A 499 -11.39 -5.36 11.30
C ALA A 499 -12.86 -4.97 11.45
N PHE A 500 -13.27 -4.79 12.70
CA PHE A 500 -14.54 -4.22 13.11
C PHE A 500 -14.25 -3.18 14.18
N MET A 501 -14.60 -1.93 13.90
CA MET A 501 -14.38 -0.80 14.78
C MET A 501 -15.71 -0.14 15.09
N LYS A 502 -15.90 0.25 16.35
CA LYS A 502 -17.07 1.00 16.81
C LYS A 502 -16.60 2.23 17.56
N LEU A 503 -16.84 3.40 16.98
CA LEU A 503 -16.74 4.66 17.70
C LEU A 503 -18.09 4.93 18.37
N HIS A 504 -18.09 4.87 19.70
CA HIS A 504 -19.30 5.07 20.49
C HIS A 504 -19.84 6.48 20.33
N LYS A 505 -21.17 6.61 20.36
CA LYS A 505 -21.81 7.91 20.45
C LYS A 505 -21.25 8.69 21.64
N SER A 506 -20.79 9.91 21.38
CA SER A 506 -20.20 10.78 22.39
C SER A 506 -21.20 11.07 23.53
N GLN A 507 -20.77 10.84 24.78
CA GLN A 507 -21.46 11.29 25.98
C GLN A 507 -20.80 12.52 26.62
N CYS A 508 -19.72 13.00 26.01
CA CYS A 508 -19.06 14.25 26.34
C CYS A 508 -19.56 15.38 25.41
N ALA A 509 -19.36 16.63 25.81
CA ALA A 509 -19.74 17.79 25.00
C ALA A 509 -18.74 17.97 23.83
N THR A 510 -18.84 17.11 22.82
CA THR A 510 -17.92 17.11 21.67
C THR A 510 -18.50 17.90 20.49
N PRO A 511 -17.78 18.90 19.96
CA PRO A 511 -18.19 19.59 18.73
C PRO A 511 -18.38 18.61 17.56
N PRO A 512 -19.43 18.77 16.72
CA PRO A 512 -19.68 17.86 15.59
C PRO A 512 -18.50 17.71 14.63
N ALA A 513 -17.71 18.77 14.43
CA ALA A 513 -16.51 18.72 13.60
C ALA A 513 -15.44 17.77 14.16
N LEU A 514 -15.31 17.68 15.48
CA LEU A 514 -14.36 16.77 16.13
C LEU A 514 -14.88 15.33 16.15
N VAL A 515 -16.19 15.12 16.24
CA VAL A 515 -16.80 13.80 16.03
C VAL A 515 -16.54 13.33 14.60
N GLN A 516 -16.72 14.21 13.61
CA GLN A 516 -16.43 13.86 12.21
C GLN A 516 -14.94 13.57 12.01
N HIS A 517 -14.05 14.38 12.59
CA HIS A 517 -12.62 14.12 12.55
C HIS A 517 -12.26 12.75 13.17
N ALA A 518 -12.88 12.39 14.29
CA ALA A 518 -12.71 11.08 14.92
C ALA A 518 -13.10 9.92 13.99
N ARG A 519 -14.16 10.09 13.17
CA ARG A 519 -14.59 9.12 12.15
C ARG A 519 -13.60 9.05 11.00
N ASP A 520 -13.18 10.21 10.49
CA ASP A 520 -12.33 10.32 9.29
C ASP A 520 -10.95 9.70 9.47
N ILE A 521 -10.45 9.57 10.71
CA ILE A 521 -9.13 8.96 11.00
C ILE A 521 -9.13 7.43 11.10
N ILE A 522 -10.30 6.78 11.26
CA ILE A 522 -10.40 5.33 11.51
C ILE A 522 -9.83 4.53 10.33
N VAL A 523 -10.31 4.78 9.12
CA VAL A 523 -9.87 4.06 7.92
C VAL A 523 -8.42 4.38 7.54
N PRO A 524 -7.95 5.64 7.57
CA PRO A 524 -6.54 5.97 7.36
C PRO A 524 -5.59 5.32 8.36
N TRP A 525 -5.97 5.14 9.62
CA TRP A 525 -5.12 4.49 10.65
C TRP A 525 -4.58 3.15 10.16
N GLY A 526 -5.49 2.23 9.80
CA GLY A 526 -5.11 0.92 9.27
C GLY A 526 -4.33 1.02 7.97
N ARG A 527 -4.63 1.97 7.08
CA ARG A 527 -3.86 2.15 5.83
C ARG A 527 -2.41 2.54 6.10
N THR A 528 -2.18 3.45 7.03
CA THR A 528 -0.84 3.88 7.43
C THR A 528 -0.02 2.69 7.94
N LEU A 529 -0.61 1.87 8.82
CA LEU A 529 0.05 0.68 9.36
C LEU A 529 0.44 -0.32 8.25
N LEU A 530 -0.45 -0.58 7.29
CA LEU A 530 -0.12 -1.45 6.14
C LEU A 530 0.97 -0.87 5.26
N SER A 531 0.97 0.45 5.04
CA SER A 531 2.00 1.12 4.23
C SER A 531 3.38 1.02 4.89
N ASP A 532 3.45 1.26 6.19
CA ASP A 532 4.68 1.11 6.98
C ASP A 532 5.18 -0.35 6.96
N LEU A 533 4.27 -1.31 7.13
CA LEU A 533 4.60 -2.74 7.03
C LEU A 533 5.19 -3.10 5.66
N LYS A 534 4.57 -2.64 4.56
CA LYS A 534 5.09 -2.85 3.20
C LYS A 534 6.51 -2.27 3.05
N GLN A 535 6.73 -1.05 3.57
CA GLN A 535 8.03 -0.38 3.52
C GLN A 535 9.10 -1.17 4.28
N ARG A 536 8.80 -1.67 5.49
CA ARG A 536 9.72 -2.51 6.28
C ARG A 536 10.10 -3.80 5.59
N LEU A 537 9.16 -4.39 4.86
CA LEU A 537 9.36 -5.63 4.09
C LEU A 537 10.00 -5.38 2.71
N GLY A 538 10.24 -4.12 2.33
CA GLY A 538 10.79 -3.78 1.01
C GLY A 538 9.84 -4.05 -0.15
N VAL A 539 8.52 -4.13 0.12
CA VAL A 539 7.49 -4.32 -0.89
C VAL A 539 7.15 -2.95 -1.50
N SER A 540 7.23 -2.82 -2.82
CA SER A 540 6.84 -1.57 -3.51
C SER A 540 5.37 -1.25 -3.26
N SER A 541 5.08 0.03 -2.94
CA SER A 541 3.74 0.52 -2.56
C SER A 541 2.71 0.47 -3.68
#